data_AF-A0A4R7S3H4-F1
#
_entry.id   AF-A0A4R7S3H4-F1
#
_cell.length_a   1.000
_cell.length_b   1.000
_cell.length_c   1.000
_cell.angle_alpha   90.00
_cell.angle_beta   90.00
_cell.angle_gamma   90.00
#
_symmetry.space_group_name_H-M   'P 1'
#
loop_
_entity.id
_entity.type
_entity.pdbx_description
1 polymer ?
#
loop_
_entity_poly.entity_id
_entity_poly.type
_entity_poly.pdbx_seq_one_letter_code
_entity_poly.pdbx_strand_id
1 'polypeptide(L)'
;MAKIQYTTPEGTTGEVELTAERMSLGRADDNMIVIAHDSVSSHHGEVAIEGDSWVLTDLGSTNGTKIGGERIERVELGHGGTFTLGHVDCVFIGDFEEAPAYSAPTRTVSSSGYGATPLDRSHRSGFGTKAKPKSNGYAPLIGLGVLALLVCAYAVFSFSQMTA
;
A
#
# COMPACT_ATOMS: atom_id res chain seq x y z
N MET A 1 12.15 6.87 -16.23
CA MET A 1 12.01 7.87 -15.16
C MET A 1 10.69 7.63 -14.47
N ALA A 2 10.69 7.68 -13.13
CA ALA A 2 9.46 7.49 -12.37
C ALA A 2 8.49 8.65 -12.56
N LYS A 3 7.20 8.36 -12.61
CA LYS A 3 6.12 9.33 -12.80
C LYS A 3 4.83 8.90 -12.14
N ILE A 4 3.94 9.86 -11.90
CA ILE A 4 2.58 9.64 -11.43
C ILE A 4 1.62 10.12 -12.50
N GLN A 5 0.76 9.23 -12.96
CA GLN A 5 -0.41 9.59 -13.76
C GLN A 5 -1.61 9.70 -12.84
N TYR A 6 -2.48 10.67 -13.09
CA TYR A 6 -3.71 10.86 -12.31
C TYR A 6 -4.91 11.12 -13.22
N THR A 7 -6.08 10.73 -12.74
CA THR A 7 -7.39 10.93 -13.39
C THR A 7 -8.37 11.45 -12.37
N THR A 8 -8.95 12.62 -12.62
CA THR A 8 -9.98 13.20 -11.77
C THR A 8 -11.35 12.55 -12.05
N PRO A 9 -12.32 12.65 -11.13
CA PRO A 9 -13.69 12.17 -11.35
C PRO A 9 -14.37 12.74 -12.60
N GLU A 10 -13.97 13.93 -13.04
CA GLU A 10 -14.45 14.59 -14.25
C GLU A 10 -13.84 14.01 -15.53
N GLY A 11 -12.90 13.07 -15.40
CA GLY A 11 -12.16 12.47 -16.51
C GLY A 11 -10.95 13.29 -16.97
N THR A 12 -10.54 14.32 -16.23
CA THR A 12 -9.32 15.07 -16.55
C THR A 12 -8.12 14.24 -16.16
N THR A 13 -7.22 13.98 -17.13
CA THR A 13 -6.00 13.24 -16.89
C THR A 13 -4.79 14.17 -16.86
N GLY A 14 -3.78 13.77 -16.09
CA GLY A 14 -2.49 14.44 -16.06
C GLY A 14 -1.37 13.48 -15.70
N GLU A 15 -0.14 13.93 -15.94
CA GLU A 15 1.08 13.18 -15.67
C GLU A 15 2.11 14.13 -15.07
N VAL A 16 2.80 13.68 -14.04
CA VAL A 16 3.89 14.42 -13.40
C VAL A 16 5.09 13.51 -13.21
N GLU A 17 6.25 13.96 -13.66
CA GLU A 17 7.51 13.26 -13.47
C GLU A 17 8.02 13.43 -12.04
N LEU A 18 8.56 12.35 -11.47
CA LEU A 18 9.26 12.41 -10.19
C LEU A 18 10.72 12.77 -10.43
N THR A 19 11.07 14.00 -10.10
CA THR A 19 12.38 14.62 -10.44
C THR A 19 13.31 14.79 -9.24
N ALA A 20 12.83 14.53 -8.03
CA ALA A 20 13.59 14.67 -6.80
C ALA A 20 13.37 13.47 -5.85
N GLU A 21 14.31 13.24 -4.94
CA GLU A 21 14.24 12.16 -3.95
C GLU A 21 13.05 12.29 -3.00
N ARG A 22 12.50 13.50 -2.84
CA ARG A 22 11.31 13.78 -2.05
C ARG A 22 10.51 14.87 -2.73
N MET A 23 9.21 14.65 -2.89
CA MET A 23 8.29 15.58 -3.54
C MET A 23 6.98 15.65 -2.76
N SER A 24 6.51 16.87 -2.51
CA SER A 24 5.20 17.10 -1.89
C SER A 24 4.07 16.94 -2.91
N LEU A 25 2.94 16.42 -2.44
CA LEU A 25 1.73 16.15 -3.19
C LEU A 25 0.56 16.92 -2.57
N GLY A 26 -0.17 17.69 -3.36
CA GLY A 26 -1.33 18.40 -2.85
C GLY A 26 -2.02 19.30 -3.86
N ARG A 27 -3.09 19.96 -3.41
CA ARG A 27 -3.87 20.89 -4.24
C ARG A 27 -3.23 22.28 -4.34
N ALA A 28 -2.49 22.70 -3.32
CA ALA A 28 -1.86 24.01 -3.31
C ALA A 28 -0.72 24.07 -4.34
N ASP A 29 -0.50 25.26 -4.89
CA ASP A 29 0.50 25.54 -5.93
C ASP A 29 1.95 25.56 -5.42
N ASP A 30 2.13 25.54 -4.09
CA ASP A 30 3.42 25.42 -3.41
C ASP A 30 3.92 23.97 -3.30
N ASN A 31 3.12 22.98 -3.73
CA ASN A 31 3.57 21.60 -3.83
C ASN A 31 4.41 21.37 -5.09
N MET A 32 5.35 20.43 -5.02
CA MET A 32 6.10 20.00 -6.20
C MET A 32 5.20 19.27 -7.21
N ILE A 33 4.20 18.53 -6.71
CA ILE A 33 3.21 17.82 -7.52
C ILE A 33 1.84 18.36 -7.17
N VAL A 34 1.31 19.18 -8.08
CA VAL A 34 0.02 19.86 -7.91
C VAL A 34 -1.08 19.05 -8.55
N ILE A 35 -2.04 18.59 -7.74
CA ILE A 35 -3.26 17.91 -8.18
C ILE A 35 -4.44 18.81 -7.82
N ALA A 36 -4.85 19.64 -8.78
CA ALA A 36 -5.87 20.66 -8.61
C ALA A 36 -7.29 20.05 -8.57
N HIS A 37 -7.64 19.40 -7.45
CA HIS A 37 -8.96 18.84 -7.22
C HIS A 37 -9.43 19.10 -5.79
N ASP A 38 -10.71 19.39 -5.58
CA ASP A 38 -11.26 19.83 -4.30
C ASP A 38 -11.13 18.79 -3.17
N SER A 39 -11.18 17.50 -3.53
CA SER A 39 -11.04 16.38 -2.60
C SER A 39 -9.60 16.18 -2.10
N VAL A 40 -8.62 16.82 -2.75
CA VAL A 40 -7.21 16.72 -2.39
C VAL A 40 -6.90 17.86 -1.42
N SER A 41 -6.36 17.54 -0.24
CA SER A 41 -5.90 18.55 0.71
C SER A 41 -4.80 19.43 0.12
N SER A 42 -4.67 20.67 0.61
CA SER A 42 -3.65 21.61 0.16
C SER A 42 -2.26 21.01 0.22
N HIS A 43 -1.92 20.31 1.31
CA HIS A 43 -0.70 19.51 1.49
C HIS A 43 -1.15 18.10 1.87
N HIS A 44 -1.36 17.24 0.88
CA HIS A 44 -2.01 15.94 1.07
C HIS A 44 -1.03 14.88 1.57
N GLY A 45 0.15 14.83 0.94
CA GLY A 45 1.13 13.78 1.19
C GLY A 45 2.51 14.15 0.66
N GLU A 46 3.43 13.21 0.84
CA GLU A 46 4.75 13.26 0.23
C GLU A 46 5.09 11.90 -0.40
N VAL A 47 5.79 11.94 -1.52
CA VAL A 47 6.41 10.77 -2.14
C VAL A 47 7.92 10.92 -2.02
N ALA A 48 8.60 9.89 -1.50
CA ALA A 48 10.03 9.92 -1.26
C ALA A 48 10.70 8.60 -1.61
N ILE A 49 11.98 8.63 -1.97
CA ILE A 49 12.81 7.45 -2.12
C ILE A 49 13.32 7.05 -0.73
N GLU A 50 13.07 5.81 -0.34
CA GLU A 50 13.58 5.22 0.89
C GLU A 50 14.25 3.88 0.59
N GLY A 51 15.58 3.86 0.68
CA GLY A 51 16.37 2.74 0.19
C GLY A 51 16.25 2.64 -1.33
N ASP A 52 15.73 1.52 -1.81
CA ASP A 52 15.58 1.22 -3.24
C ASP A 52 14.13 1.38 -3.74
N SER A 53 13.24 1.90 -2.90
CA SER A 53 11.81 1.96 -3.19
C SER A 53 11.22 3.35 -3.02
N TRP A 54 10.21 3.66 -3.82
CA TRP A 54 9.39 4.85 -3.63
C TRP A 54 8.35 4.60 -2.54
N VAL A 55 8.18 5.55 -1.64
CA VAL A 55 7.24 5.48 -0.52
C VAL A 55 6.34 6.70 -0.55
N LEU A 56 5.03 6.46 -0.54
CA LEU A 56 4.00 7.48 -0.40
C LEU A 56 3.57 7.57 1.06
N THR A 57 3.49 8.79 1.59
CA THR A 57 3.06 9.09 2.96
C THR A 57 1.96 10.14 2.95
N ASP A 58 0.82 9.84 3.58
CA ASP A 58 -0.28 10.78 3.81
C ASP A 58 0.06 11.66 5.03
N LEU A 59 -0.10 12.99 4.91
CA LEU A 59 0.23 13.95 5.96
C LEU A 59 -0.99 14.32 6.83
N GLY A 60 -1.97 13.42 6.93
CA GLY A 60 -3.22 13.68 7.65
C GLY A 60 -4.24 14.40 6.76
N SER A 61 -4.34 13.99 5.49
CA SER A 61 -5.28 14.58 4.54
C SER A 61 -6.73 14.39 4.97
N THR A 62 -7.65 15.25 4.52
CA THR A 62 -9.06 15.20 4.94
C THR A 62 -9.73 13.91 4.44
N ASN A 63 -9.61 13.63 3.15
CA ASN A 63 -10.27 12.48 2.51
C ASN A 63 -9.41 11.22 2.51
N GLY A 64 -8.13 11.33 2.85
CA GLY A 64 -7.18 10.22 2.92
C GLY A 64 -6.59 9.84 1.57
N THR A 65 -5.43 9.21 1.65
CA THR A 65 -4.86 8.34 0.61
C THR A 65 -5.43 6.93 0.75
N LYS A 66 -5.81 6.29 -0.36
CA LYS A 66 -6.43 4.95 -0.34
C LYS A 66 -5.78 4.01 -1.35
N ILE A 67 -5.76 2.71 -1.03
CA ILE A 67 -5.43 1.62 -1.97
C ILE A 67 -6.53 0.57 -1.88
N GLY A 68 -7.10 0.19 -3.03
CA GLY A 68 -8.22 -0.75 -3.05
C GLY A 68 -9.44 -0.30 -2.22
N GLY A 69 -9.59 1.01 -1.99
CA GLY A 69 -10.63 1.61 -1.15
C GLY A 69 -10.31 1.68 0.34
N GLU A 70 -9.21 1.08 0.81
CA GLU A 70 -8.77 1.17 2.21
C GLU A 70 -7.85 2.38 2.41
N ARG A 71 -8.06 3.14 3.49
CA ARG A 71 -7.22 4.30 3.82
C ARG A 71 -5.87 3.82 4.34
N ILE A 72 -4.81 4.43 3.82
CA ILE A 72 -3.43 4.16 4.20
C ILE A 72 -2.76 5.45 4.67
N GLU A 73 -1.83 5.31 5.61
CA GLU A 73 -0.97 6.42 6.04
C GLU A 73 0.37 6.40 5.29
N ARG A 74 0.86 5.20 4.96
CA ARG A 74 2.14 5.01 4.31
C ARG A 74 2.15 3.73 3.50
N VAL A 75 2.73 3.78 2.31
CA VAL A 75 2.84 2.60 1.43
C VAL A 75 4.06 2.71 0.52
N GLU A 76 4.63 1.56 0.21
CA GLU A 76 5.62 1.41 -0.85
C GLU A 76 4.93 1.36 -2.22
N LEU A 77 5.36 2.22 -3.15
CA LEU A 77 4.85 2.30 -4.51
C LEU A 77 5.68 1.41 -5.45
N GLY A 78 5.10 0.29 -5.87
CA GLY A 78 5.64 -0.51 -6.96
C GLY A 78 5.14 -0.04 -8.33
N HIS A 79 5.89 -0.29 -9.41
CA HIS A 79 5.45 -0.02 -10.78
C HIS A 79 4.04 -0.58 -11.06
N GLY A 80 3.18 0.26 -11.64
CA GLY A 80 1.78 -0.04 -11.88
C GLY A 80 0.91 0.05 -10.63
N GLY A 81 1.47 0.45 -9.48
CA GLY A 81 0.76 0.62 -8.23
C GLY A 81 -0.32 1.69 -8.35
N THR A 82 -1.56 1.31 -8.04
CA THR A 82 -2.72 2.20 -8.08
C THR A 82 -3.10 2.65 -6.68
N PHE A 83 -3.40 3.93 -6.54
CA PHE A 83 -3.83 4.54 -5.29
C PHE A 83 -4.75 5.72 -5.59
N THR A 84 -5.54 6.14 -4.62
CA THR A 84 -6.47 7.26 -4.76
C THR A 84 -6.12 8.34 -3.74
N LEU A 85 -5.99 9.59 -4.19
CA LEU A 85 -5.82 10.77 -3.34
C LEU A 85 -7.16 11.50 -3.23
N GLY A 86 -7.84 11.34 -2.09
CA GLY A 86 -9.22 11.80 -1.96
C GLY A 86 -10.16 11.04 -2.91
N HIS A 87 -10.51 11.68 -4.04
CA HIS A 87 -11.31 11.13 -5.14
C HIS A 87 -10.56 11.08 -6.48
N VAL A 88 -9.27 11.41 -6.50
CA VAL A 88 -8.44 11.37 -7.71
C VAL A 88 -7.73 10.04 -7.78
N ASP A 89 -7.92 9.30 -8.85
CA ASP A 89 -7.26 8.02 -9.08
C ASP A 89 -5.86 8.25 -9.66
N CYS A 90 -4.87 7.60 -9.08
CA CYS A 90 -3.46 7.75 -9.42
C CYS A 90 -2.83 6.39 -9.75
N VAL A 91 -1.87 6.41 -10.67
CA VAL A 91 -1.05 5.26 -11.03
C VAL A 91 0.42 5.67 -10.98
N PHE A 92 1.19 4.94 -10.19
CA PHE A 92 2.64 5.09 -10.16
C PHE A 92 3.27 4.25 -11.27
N ILE A 93 4.11 4.89 -12.08
CA ILE A 93 4.87 4.25 -13.15
C ILE A 93 6.34 4.52 -12.85
N GLY A 94 7.00 3.57 -12.20
CA GLY A 94 8.43 3.61 -11.92
C GLY A 94 9.19 2.61 -12.78
N ASP A 95 10.41 2.92 -13.16
CA ASP A 95 11.32 1.93 -13.74
C ASP A 95 11.83 1.10 -12.57
N PHE A 96 11.38 -0.15 -12.43
CA PHE A 96 12.16 -1.09 -11.65
C PHE A 96 13.43 -1.34 -12.46
N GLU A 97 14.53 -0.67 -12.13
CA GLU A 97 15.83 -1.29 -12.34
C GLU A 97 15.86 -2.46 -11.35
N GLU A 98 15.74 -3.67 -11.87
CA GLU A 98 15.87 -4.91 -11.12
C GLU A 98 17.09 -4.79 -10.19
N ALA A 99 16.85 -4.61 -8.89
CA ALA A 99 17.93 -4.53 -7.90
C ALA A 99 18.86 -5.71 -8.18
N PRO A 100 20.18 -5.49 -8.38
CA PRO A 100 21.08 -6.53 -8.84
C PRO A 100 20.88 -7.72 -7.91
N ALA A 101 20.44 -8.84 -8.50
CA ALA A 101 20.16 -10.08 -7.81
C ALA A 101 21.22 -10.25 -6.72
N TYR A 102 20.80 -10.13 -5.46
CA TYR A 102 21.69 -10.27 -4.32
C TYR A 102 22.48 -11.57 -4.51
N SER A 103 23.72 -11.45 -4.95
CA SER A 103 24.63 -12.57 -5.01
C SER A 103 24.96 -12.86 -3.56
N ALA A 104 24.15 -13.72 -2.95
CA ALA A 104 24.41 -14.23 -1.62
C ALA A 104 25.90 -14.62 -1.58
N PRO A 105 26.66 -14.18 -0.57
CA PRO A 105 28.04 -14.63 -0.44
C PRO A 105 27.99 -16.15 -0.38
N THR A 106 28.65 -16.78 -1.35
CA THR A 106 28.91 -18.22 -1.32
C THR A 106 29.69 -18.45 -0.03
N ARG A 107 28.98 -18.86 1.03
CA ARG A 107 29.62 -19.44 2.20
C ARG A 107 30.13 -20.79 1.78
N THR A 108 31.33 -20.81 1.21
CA THR A 108 32.15 -22.01 1.12
C THR A 108 32.56 -22.36 2.56
N VAL A 109 31.67 -23.02 3.29
CA VAL A 109 32.04 -23.63 4.57
C VAL A 109 32.74 -24.92 4.22
N SER A 110 34.07 -24.87 4.20
CA SER A 110 34.93 -26.04 4.29
C SER A 110 34.65 -26.75 5.62
N SER A 111 33.81 -27.79 5.61
CA SER A 111 33.63 -28.67 6.75
C SER A 111 34.76 -29.70 6.78
N SER A 112 35.83 -29.38 7.50
CA SER A 112 36.86 -30.35 7.90
C SER A 112 36.84 -30.51 9.42
N GLY A 113 36.39 -31.68 9.88
CA GLY A 113 37.07 -32.44 10.93
C GLY A 113 36.94 -32.05 12.41
N TYR A 114 36.26 -32.96 13.14
CA TYR A 114 36.58 -33.51 14.48
C TYR A 114 36.29 -32.72 15.76
N GLY A 115 35.65 -33.41 16.71
CA GLY A 115 35.80 -33.16 18.15
C GLY A 115 34.58 -33.45 19.00
N ALA A 116 34.29 -34.73 19.25
CA ALA A 116 33.30 -35.15 20.22
C ALA A 116 33.80 -34.94 21.66
N THR A 117 32.99 -34.32 22.51
CA THR A 117 32.98 -34.57 23.97
C THR A 117 31.54 -34.49 24.49
N PRO A 118 31.02 -35.53 25.16
CA PRO A 118 29.75 -35.49 25.85
C PRO A 118 29.96 -35.12 27.33
N LEU A 119 29.34 -34.03 27.80
CA LEU A 119 29.19 -33.69 29.21
C LEU A 119 27.76 -33.15 29.37
N ASP A 120 26.83 -33.99 29.79
CA ASP A 120 26.46 -34.36 31.16
C ASP A 120 25.24 -33.54 31.62
N ARG A 121 24.24 -34.32 32.04
CA ARG A 121 22.87 -33.95 32.33
C ARG A 121 22.74 -33.87 33.84
N SER A 122 22.61 -32.67 34.39
CA SER A 122 21.73 -32.41 35.56
C SER A 122 21.97 -31.01 36.13
N HIS A 123 21.02 -30.09 35.92
CA HIS A 123 20.38 -29.38 37.03
C HIS A 123 19.23 -28.48 36.54
N ARG A 124 18.29 -28.29 37.44
CA ARG A 124 16.88 -27.91 37.30
C ARG A 124 16.65 -26.45 37.71
N SER A 125 15.72 -25.76 37.03
CA SER A 125 14.65 -24.85 37.55
C SER A 125 14.29 -23.88 36.41
N GLY A 126 13.06 -23.74 35.92
CA GLY A 126 11.84 -23.39 36.65
C GLY A 126 11.54 -21.89 36.47
N PHE A 127 10.33 -21.57 35.98
CA PHE A 127 9.60 -20.29 36.05
C PHE A 127 9.56 -19.30 34.86
N GLY A 128 8.37 -19.20 34.24
CA GLY A 128 7.75 -18.01 33.62
C GLY A 128 8.35 -17.50 32.29
N THR A 129 7.60 -17.06 31.28
CA THR A 129 6.20 -16.64 31.16
C THR A 129 5.67 -17.02 29.77
N LYS A 130 4.35 -17.18 29.67
CA LYS A 130 3.65 -17.54 28.43
C LYS A 130 3.73 -16.42 27.40
N ALA A 131 4.07 -16.75 26.17
CA ALA A 131 3.69 -15.97 24.99
C ALA A 131 3.02 -16.91 23.97
N LYS A 132 1.72 -16.71 23.75
CA LYS A 132 0.95 -17.32 22.66
C LYS A 132 0.51 -16.19 21.69
N PRO A 133 0.16 -16.55 20.44
CA PRO A 133 0.50 -15.83 19.21
C PRO A 133 -0.54 -14.78 18.79
N LYS A 134 -0.15 -13.80 17.97
CA LYS A 134 -1.07 -12.89 17.28
C LYS A 134 -1.08 -13.20 15.78
N SER A 135 -1.80 -14.25 15.41
CA SER A 135 -2.19 -14.51 14.02
C SER A 135 -3.51 -13.77 13.77
N ASN A 136 -3.46 -12.71 12.97
CA ASN A 136 -4.66 -12.01 12.52
C ASN A 136 -5.38 -12.90 11.47
N GLY A 137 -6.35 -13.67 11.93
CA GLY A 137 -7.37 -14.28 11.08
C GLY A 137 -8.69 -13.54 11.28
N TYR A 138 -8.99 -12.57 10.42
CA TYR A 138 -10.35 -12.06 10.29
C TYR A 138 -11.02 -12.78 9.12
N ALA A 139 -11.99 -13.63 9.49
CA ALA A 139 -12.80 -14.43 8.59
C ALA A 139 -13.67 -13.53 7.69
N PRO A 140 -13.97 -13.95 6.45
CA PRO A 140 -14.82 -13.18 5.55
C PRO A 140 -16.28 -13.31 5.98
N LEU A 141 -16.84 -12.26 6.58
CA LEU A 141 -18.29 -12.01 6.56
C LEU A 141 -18.65 -11.28 5.25
N ILE A 142 -18.28 -11.88 4.13
CA ILE A 142 -18.74 -11.50 2.79
C ILE A 142 -20.01 -12.30 2.57
N GLY A 143 -21.18 -11.66 2.62
CA GLY A 143 -22.41 -12.38 2.28
C GLY A 143 -23.73 -11.66 2.48
N LEU A 144 -23.78 -10.48 3.11
CA LEU A 144 -25.05 -9.78 3.32
C LEU A 144 -25.21 -8.48 2.50
N GLY A 145 -24.11 -7.78 2.18
CA GLY A 145 -24.18 -6.50 1.46
C GLY A 145 -24.60 -6.63 -0.01
N VAL A 146 -24.10 -7.66 -0.72
CA VAL A 146 -24.39 -7.87 -2.14
C VAL A 146 -25.84 -8.28 -2.37
N LEU A 147 -26.42 -9.08 -1.45
CA LEU A 147 -27.81 -9.50 -1.54
C LEU A 147 -28.78 -8.32 -1.35
N ALA A 148 -28.49 -7.41 -0.43
CA ALA A 148 -29.31 -6.21 -0.20
C ALA A 148 -29.30 -5.26 -1.41
N LEU A 149 -28.13 -5.05 -2.03
CA LEU A 149 -28.00 -4.23 -3.23
C LEU A 149 -28.75 -4.83 -4.43
N LEU A 150 -28.69 -6.15 -4.61
CA LEU A 150 -29.42 -6.83 -5.69
C LEU A 150 -30.94 -6.78 -5.49
N VAL A 151 -31.43 -6.90 -4.25
CA VAL A 151 -32.86 -6.76 -3.94
C VAL A 151 -33.35 -5.34 -4.20
N CYS A 152 -32.58 -4.32 -3.79
CA CYS A 152 -32.90 -2.92 -4.10
C CYS A 152 -32.94 -2.65 -5.60
N ALA A 153 -31.95 -3.13 -6.35
CA ALA A 153 -31.92 -2.98 -7.80
C ALA A 153 -33.13 -3.67 -8.49
N TYR A 154 -33.50 -4.87 -8.04
CA TYR A 154 -34.66 -5.59 -8.57
C TYR A 154 -36.00 -4.90 -8.27
N ALA A 155 -36.15 -4.31 -7.08
CA ALA A 155 -37.35 -3.58 -6.71
C ALA A 155 -37.53 -2.31 -7.56
N VAL A 156 -36.46 -1.55 -7.79
CA VAL A 156 -36.48 -0.34 -8.63
C VAL A 156 -36.79 -0.68 -10.10
N PHE A 157 -36.21 -1.76 -10.61
CA PHE A 157 -36.47 -2.23 -11.96
C PHE A 157 -37.93 -2.69 -12.15
N SER A 158 -38.47 -3.45 -11.20
CA SER A 158 -39.86 -3.92 -11.26
C SER A 158 -40.86 -2.77 -11.18
N PHE A 159 -40.58 -1.74 -10.37
CA PHE A 159 -41.44 -0.56 -10.26
C PHE A 159 -41.46 0.28 -11.55
N SER A 160 -40.32 0.36 -12.24
CA SER A 160 -40.21 1.08 -13.52
C SER A 160 -41.01 0.41 -14.64
N GLN A 161 -41.13 -0.93 -14.62
CA GLN A 161 -41.92 -1.69 -15.59
C GLN A 161 -43.44 -1.64 -15.33
N MET A 162 -43.88 -1.25 -14.14
CA MET A 162 -45.30 -1.11 -13.80
C MET A 162 -45.86 0.29 -14.09
N THR A 163 -44.99 1.27 -14.34
CA THR A 163 -45.36 2.68 -14.54
C THR A 163 -45.25 3.14 -16.00
N ALA A 164 -44.95 2.23 -16.92
CA ALA A 164 -45.01 2.40 -18.38
C ALA A 164 -46.17 1.58 -18.95
#